data_AF-A0A1Y3AQE9-F1
#
_entry.id   AF-A0A1Y3AQE9-F1
#
_cell.length_a   1.000
_cell.length_b   1.000
_cell.length_c   1.000
_cell.angle_alpha   90.00
_cell.angle_beta   90.00
_cell.angle_gamma   90.00
#
_symmetry.space_group_name_H-M   'P 1'
#
loop_
_entity.id
_entity.type
_entity.pdbx_description
1 polymer ?
#
loop_
_entity_poly.entity_id
_entity_poly.type
_entity_poly.pdbx_seq_one_letter_code
_entity_poly.pdbx_strand_id
1 'polypeptide(L)'
;MSLSLIKTSYMGIQRVLFLHEELMKLPSFPRKALETNLTLYSGPMGREVLGIDTMHKISWVKLVARMFEATSGFFADSTDIHLFLNVVNGTLLLHCEDATILRLCMATYINAAHQFKNIFATNDYRTDIWYTSDKFIIMSNH
;
A
#
# COMPACT_ATOMS: atom_id res chain seq x y z
N MET A 1 -16.54 -17.84 -26.12
CA MET A 1 -15.26 -17.24 -25.67
C MET A 1 -15.43 -16.19 -24.56
N SER A 2 -16.62 -15.60 -24.34
CA SER A 2 -16.88 -14.61 -23.28
C SER A 2 -16.96 -15.21 -21.87
N LEU A 3 -17.57 -16.39 -21.70
CA LEU A 3 -17.73 -17.07 -20.40
C LEU A 3 -16.39 -17.47 -19.73
N SER A 4 -15.36 -17.79 -20.51
CA SER A 4 -14.03 -18.12 -19.98
C SER A 4 -13.30 -16.89 -19.45
N LEU A 5 -13.48 -15.73 -20.10
CA LEU A 5 -12.92 -14.45 -19.63
C LEU A 5 -13.59 -13.99 -18.33
N ILE A 6 -14.92 -14.15 -18.23
CA ILE A 6 -15.69 -13.82 -17.02
C ILE A 6 -15.35 -14.77 -15.85
N LYS A 7 -15.14 -16.07 -16.12
CA LYS A 7 -14.65 -17.00 -15.09
C LYS A 7 -13.24 -16.65 -14.63
N THR A 8 -12.34 -16.27 -15.54
CA THR A 8 -10.99 -15.84 -15.19
C THR A 8 -10.99 -14.55 -14.36
N SER A 9 -11.82 -13.56 -14.69
CA SER A 9 -11.92 -12.32 -13.92
C SER A 9 -12.52 -12.57 -12.52
N TYR A 10 -13.56 -13.39 -12.41
CA TYR A 10 -14.18 -13.74 -11.13
C TYR A 10 -13.23 -14.56 -10.22
N MET A 11 -12.49 -15.52 -10.79
CA MET A 11 -11.45 -16.25 -10.05
C MET A 11 -10.32 -15.32 -9.60
N GLY A 12 -10.02 -14.26 -10.35
CA GLY A 12 -9.07 -13.22 -9.96
C GLY A 12 -9.53 -12.47 -8.71
N ILE A 13 -10.78 -12.01 -8.69
CA ILE A 13 -11.38 -11.28 -7.57
C ILE A 13 -11.40 -12.15 -6.31
N GLN A 14 -11.85 -13.40 -6.41
CA GLN A 14 -11.92 -14.31 -5.26
C GLN A 14 -10.54 -14.53 -4.61
N ARG A 15 -9.47 -14.62 -5.41
CA ARG A 15 -8.10 -14.75 -4.90
C ARG A 15 -7.63 -13.48 -4.19
N VAL A 16 -8.00 -12.31 -4.71
CA VAL A 16 -7.65 -11.02 -4.11
C VAL A 16 -8.40 -10.81 -2.80
N LEU A 17 -9.69 -11.15 -2.74
CA LEU A 17 -10.47 -11.09 -1.50
C LEU A 17 -9.94 -12.07 -0.45
N PHE A 18 -9.60 -13.30 -0.86
CA PHE A 18 -8.93 -14.25 0.04
C PHE A 18 -7.62 -13.67 0.58
N LEU A 19 -6.76 -13.13 -0.28
CA LEU A 19 -5.50 -12.52 0.14
C LEU A 19 -5.72 -11.34 1.09
N HIS A 20 -6.72 -10.50 0.80
CA HIS A 20 -7.11 -9.38 1.67
C HIS A 20 -7.48 -9.86 3.06
N GLU A 21 -8.37 -10.84 3.17
CA GLU A 21 -8.79 -11.41 4.46
C GLU A 21 -7.62 -11.99 5.24
N GLU A 22 -6.73 -12.73 4.58
CA GLU A 22 -5.57 -13.33 5.22
C GLU A 22 -4.58 -12.27 5.72
N LEU A 23 -4.37 -11.19 4.95
CA LEU A 23 -3.51 -10.08 5.38
C LEU A 23 -4.12 -9.28 6.54
N MET A 24 -5.44 -9.08 6.55
CA MET A 24 -6.14 -8.40 7.64
C MET A 24 -6.06 -9.16 8.98
N LYS A 25 -5.96 -10.49 8.94
CA LYS A 25 -5.82 -11.35 10.13
C LYS A 25 -4.41 -11.32 10.72
N LEU A 26 -3.40 -10.85 9.98
CA LEU A 26 -2.01 -10.85 10.43
C LEU A 26 -1.74 -9.64 11.35
N PRO A 27 -1.47 -9.84 12.65
CA PRO A 27 -1.17 -8.73 13.56
C PRO A 27 0.16 -8.04 13.25
N SER A 28 1.02 -8.69 12.47
CA SER A 28 2.32 -8.15 12.03
C SER A 28 2.23 -7.34 10.74
N PHE A 29 1.12 -7.41 10.02
CA PHE A 29 0.90 -6.58 8.83
C PHE A 29 0.27 -5.24 9.27
N PRO A 30 0.69 -4.09 8.71
CA PRO A 30 1.66 -3.88 7.64
C PRO A 30 3.12 -3.74 8.12
N ARG A 31 3.36 -3.78 9.44
CA ARG A 31 4.70 -3.56 10.04
C ARG A 31 5.79 -4.41 9.39
N LYS A 32 5.54 -5.70 9.16
CA LYS A 32 6.50 -6.63 8.56
C LYS A 32 6.79 -6.34 7.08
N ALA A 33 5.83 -5.80 6.34
CA ALA A 33 6.07 -5.35 4.96
C ALA A 33 7.01 -4.12 4.93
N LEU A 34 6.89 -3.26 5.94
CA LEU A 34 7.63 -2.01 6.08
C LEU A 34 8.93 -2.15 6.88
N GLU A 35 9.20 -3.29 7.49
CA GLU A 35 10.39 -3.52 8.30
C GLU A 35 11.66 -3.27 7.49
N THR A 36 12.50 -2.36 7.98
CA THR A 36 13.74 -1.93 7.33
C THR A 36 14.78 -1.69 8.42
N ASN A 37 15.98 -2.25 8.25
CA ASN A 37 17.10 -1.99 9.16
C ASN A 37 18.09 -1.03 8.50
N LEU A 38 17.95 0.26 8.79
CA LEU A 38 18.74 1.34 8.20
C LEU A 38 20.24 1.21 8.49
N THR A 39 20.62 0.56 9.60
CA THR A 39 22.04 0.35 9.94
C THR A 39 22.75 -0.57 8.95
N LEU A 40 22.01 -1.47 8.29
CA LEU A 40 22.54 -2.36 7.26
C LEU A 40 22.97 -1.61 5.99
N TYR A 41 22.44 -0.41 5.75
CA TYR A 41 22.80 0.41 4.59
C TYR A 41 24.18 1.06 4.72
N SER A 42 24.76 1.08 5.91
CA SER A 42 26.09 1.67 6.17
C SER A 42 27.24 0.65 6.05
N GLY A 43 26.93 -0.63 5.79
CA GLY A 43 27.93 -1.69 5.64
C GLY A 43 28.60 -1.75 4.26
N PRO A 44 29.58 -2.65 4.06
CA PRO A 44 30.30 -2.80 2.78
C PRO A 44 29.41 -3.11 1.57
N MET A 45 28.25 -3.75 1.79
CA MET A 45 27.23 -4.06 0.78
C MET A 45 25.97 -3.22 0.96
N GLY A 46 26.09 -2.06 1.61
CA GLY A 46 24.96 -1.24 2.02
C GLY A 46 24.12 -0.75 0.84
N ARG A 47 24.75 -0.49 -0.31
CA ARG A 47 24.06 -0.07 -1.54
C ARG A 47 23.22 -1.20 -2.13
N GLU A 48 23.76 -2.41 -2.17
CA GLU A 48 23.07 -3.60 -2.67
C GLU A 48 21.89 -3.96 -1.76
N VAL A 49 22.09 -3.89 -0.44
CA VAL A 49 21.03 -4.11 0.56
C VAL A 49 19.93 -3.04 0.45
N LEU A 50 20.30 -1.77 0.27
CA LEU A 50 19.34 -0.70 -0.01
C LEU A 50 18.53 -1.00 -1.28
N GLY A 51 19.19 -1.38 -2.37
CA GLY A 51 18.52 -1.75 -3.62
C GLY A 51 17.53 -2.91 -3.45
N ILE A 52 17.88 -3.94 -2.68
CA ILE A 52 16.99 -5.06 -2.37
C ILE A 52 15.78 -4.61 -1.53
N ASP A 53 16.00 -3.80 -0.49
CA ASP A 53 14.88 -3.28 0.31
C ASP A 53 13.95 -2.40 -0.52
N THR A 54 14.50 -1.51 -1.35
CA THR A 54 13.73 -0.68 -2.27
C THR A 54 12.88 -1.53 -3.23
N MET A 55 13.46 -2.57 -3.85
CA MET A 55 12.70 -3.48 -4.73
C MET A 55 11.59 -4.24 -3.97
N HIS A 56 11.85 -4.64 -2.73
CA HIS A 56 10.86 -5.28 -1.88
C HIS A 56 9.70 -4.34 -1.55
N LYS A 57 9.97 -3.07 -1.18
CA LYS A 57 8.90 -2.09 -0.93
C LYS A 57 8.10 -1.77 -2.19
N ILE A 58 8.77 -1.62 -3.34
CA ILE A 58 8.10 -1.43 -4.65
C ILE A 58 7.16 -2.60 -4.95
N SER A 59 7.58 -3.83 -4.64
CA SER A 59 6.75 -5.03 -4.87
C SER A 59 5.49 -5.01 -4.02
N TRP A 60 5.58 -4.56 -2.77
CA TRP A 60 4.42 -4.36 -1.90
C TRP A 60 3.47 -3.29 -2.44
N VAL A 61 3.97 -2.13 -2.86
CA VAL A 61 3.12 -1.07 -3.42
C VAL A 61 2.43 -1.55 -4.70
N LYS A 62 3.14 -2.27 -5.58
CA LYS A 62 2.55 -2.87 -6.79
C LYS A 62 1.48 -3.90 -6.45
N LEU A 63 1.69 -4.74 -5.44
CA LEU A 63 0.69 -5.70 -4.98
C LEU A 63 -0.57 -4.97 -4.51
N VAL A 64 -0.43 -3.97 -3.65
CA VAL A 64 -1.55 -3.14 -3.15
C VAL A 64 -2.31 -2.49 -4.30
N ALA A 65 -1.60 -1.87 -5.26
CA ALA A 65 -2.21 -1.24 -6.42
C ALA A 65 -3.06 -2.23 -7.23
N ARG A 66 -2.56 -3.46 -7.44
CA ARG A 66 -3.31 -4.53 -8.12
C ARG A 66 -4.51 -5.03 -7.32
N MET A 67 -4.39 -5.08 -5.99
CA MET A 67 -5.51 -5.45 -5.13
C MET A 67 -6.63 -4.42 -5.26
N PHE A 68 -6.32 -3.12 -5.18
CA PHE A 68 -7.29 -2.03 -5.37
C PHE A 68 -7.99 -2.08 -6.73
N GLU A 69 -7.23 -2.27 -7.82
CA GLU A 69 -7.79 -2.43 -9.16
C GLU A 69 -8.80 -3.58 -9.23
N ALA A 70 -8.47 -4.72 -8.63
CA ALA A 70 -9.29 -5.93 -8.67
C ALA A 70 -10.51 -5.87 -7.74
N THR A 71 -10.47 -5.10 -6.65
CA THR A 71 -11.55 -5.03 -5.65
C THR A 71 -12.44 -3.79 -5.77
N SER A 72 -12.27 -2.97 -6.82
CA SER A 72 -13.13 -1.82 -7.06
C SER A 72 -14.62 -2.23 -7.05
N GLY A 73 -15.37 -1.71 -6.07
CA GLY A 73 -16.79 -2.03 -5.85
C GLY A 73 -17.10 -3.20 -4.90
N PHE A 74 -16.11 -3.90 -4.34
CA PHE A 74 -16.31 -4.99 -3.37
C PHE A 74 -16.04 -4.60 -1.93
N PHE A 75 -15.09 -3.69 -1.69
CA PHE A 75 -14.85 -3.15 -0.35
C PHE A 75 -15.97 -2.19 0.04
N ALA A 76 -16.58 -2.44 1.20
CA ALA A 76 -17.74 -1.70 1.68
C ALA A 76 -17.35 -0.70 2.77
N ASP A 77 -16.25 -0.93 3.49
CA ASP A 77 -15.80 -0.07 4.59
C ASP A 77 -14.39 0.50 4.34
N SER A 78 -14.14 1.68 4.91
CA SER A 78 -12.82 2.32 5.00
C SER A 78 -11.76 1.44 5.67
N THR A 79 -12.14 0.66 6.67
CA THR A 79 -11.24 -0.23 7.40
C THR A 79 -10.60 -1.26 6.47
N ASP A 80 -11.31 -1.66 5.40
CA ASP A 80 -10.82 -2.60 4.38
C ASP A 80 -9.67 -2.03 3.54
N ILE A 81 -9.59 -0.70 3.39
CA ILE A 81 -8.58 -0.03 2.56
C ILE A 81 -7.44 0.59 3.38
N HIS A 82 -7.72 1.02 4.62
CA HIS A 82 -6.75 1.74 5.46
C HIS A 82 -5.46 0.93 5.70
N LEU A 83 -5.58 -0.37 5.94
CA LEU A 83 -4.42 -1.23 6.23
C LEU A 83 -3.45 -1.30 5.05
N PHE A 84 -3.97 -1.31 3.82
CA PHE A 84 -3.19 -1.34 2.58
C PHE A 84 -2.63 0.04 2.24
N LEU A 85 -3.38 1.11 2.50
CA LEU A 85 -2.88 2.47 2.35
C LEU A 85 -1.71 2.76 3.30
N ASN A 86 -1.69 2.16 4.49
CA ASN A 86 -0.54 2.24 5.40
C ASN A 86 0.75 1.65 4.81
N VAL A 87 0.67 0.63 3.95
CA VAL A 87 1.84 0.10 3.23
C VAL A 87 2.38 1.12 2.22
N VAL A 88 1.49 1.80 1.50
CA VAL A 88 1.87 2.86 0.55
C VAL A 88 2.47 4.06 1.30
N ASN A 89 1.84 4.47 2.42
CA ASN A 89 2.32 5.55 3.28
C ASN A 89 3.74 5.25 3.82
N GLY A 90 3.94 4.05 4.36
CA GLY A 90 5.24 3.64 4.91
C GLY A 90 6.32 3.50 3.86
N THR A 91 5.98 3.02 2.65
CA THR A 91 6.95 2.93 1.55
C THR A 91 7.35 4.31 1.06
N LEU A 92 6.37 5.21 0.90
CA LEU A 92 6.62 6.59 0.52
C LEU A 92 7.53 7.26 1.55
N LEU A 93 7.28 7.06 2.84
CA LEU A 93 8.08 7.62 3.91
C LEU A 93 9.53 7.12 3.88
N LEU A 94 9.74 5.81 3.77
CA LEU A 94 11.07 5.20 3.88
C LEU A 94 11.99 5.55 2.71
N HIS A 95 11.42 5.78 1.53
CA HIS A 95 12.18 5.99 0.30
C HIS A 95 11.65 7.18 -0.52
N CYS A 96 11.23 8.26 0.14
CA CYS A 96 10.66 9.46 -0.51
C CYS A 96 11.63 10.17 -1.45
N GLU A 97 12.94 10.01 -1.21
CA GLU A 97 14.01 10.60 -2.00
C GLU A 97 14.12 9.99 -3.41
N ASP A 98 13.62 8.76 -3.61
CA ASP A 98 13.55 8.13 -4.93
C ASP A 98 12.30 8.60 -5.69
N ALA A 99 12.52 9.39 -6.74
CA ALA A 99 11.46 9.92 -7.60
C ALA A 99 10.57 8.83 -8.23
N THR A 100 11.10 7.61 -8.41
CA THR A 100 10.36 6.46 -8.96
C THR A 100 9.33 5.95 -7.96
N ILE A 101 9.71 5.85 -6.70
CA ILE A 101 8.83 5.40 -5.61
C ILE A 101 7.77 6.46 -5.34
N LEU A 102 8.18 7.73 -5.26
CA LEU A 102 7.25 8.85 -5.14
C LEU A 102 6.19 8.80 -6.24
N ARG A 103 6.59 8.65 -7.50
CA ARG A 103 5.65 8.53 -8.63
C ARG A 103 4.71 7.34 -8.49
N LEU A 104 5.23 6.18 -8.10
CA LEU A 104 4.46 4.96 -7.94
C LEU A 104 3.41 5.09 -6.82
N CYS A 105 3.80 5.61 -5.65
CA CYS A 105 2.90 5.84 -4.52
C CYS A 105 1.82 6.87 -4.89
N MET A 106 2.20 7.99 -5.50
CA MET A 106 1.25 9.02 -5.94
C MET A 106 0.24 8.48 -6.96
N ALA A 107 0.68 7.72 -7.96
CA ALA A 107 -0.21 7.08 -8.92
C ALA A 107 -1.18 6.11 -8.22
N THR A 108 -0.70 5.37 -7.22
CA THR A 108 -1.51 4.44 -6.43
C THR A 108 -2.59 5.18 -5.63
N TYR A 109 -2.26 6.31 -5.00
CA TYR A 109 -3.26 7.13 -4.30
C TYR A 109 -4.32 7.69 -5.24
N ILE A 110 -3.91 8.24 -6.40
CA ILE A 110 -4.85 8.80 -7.38
C ILE A 110 -5.81 7.71 -7.86
N ASN A 111 -5.30 6.53 -8.19
CA ASN A 111 -6.11 5.40 -8.62
C ASN A 111 -7.05 4.91 -7.52
N ALA A 112 -6.59 4.82 -6.28
CA ALA A 112 -7.41 4.44 -5.13
C ALA A 112 -8.54 5.45 -4.88
N ALA A 113 -8.24 6.75 -4.91
CA ALA A 113 -9.23 7.81 -4.74
C ALA A 113 -10.31 7.77 -5.84
N HIS A 114 -9.92 7.44 -7.08
CA HIS A 114 -10.86 7.28 -8.18
C HIS A 114 -11.75 6.03 -8.03
N GLN A 115 -11.17 4.89 -7.64
CA GLN A 115 -11.88 3.61 -7.51
C GLN A 115 -12.80 3.55 -6.29
N PHE A 116 -12.40 4.14 -5.17
CA PHE A 116 -13.13 4.11 -3.90
C PHE A 116 -13.79 5.46 -3.57
N LYS A 117 -14.20 6.23 -4.58
CA LYS A 117 -14.77 7.58 -4.42
C LYS A 117 -15.85 7.65 -3.33
N ASN A 118 -16.70 6.64 -3.21
CA ASN A 118 -17.73 6.59 -2.16
C ASN A 118 -17.12 6.52 -0.75
N ILE A 119 -16.09 5.70 -0.54
CA ILE A 119 -15.43 5.56 0.76
C ILE A 119 -14.68 6.85 1.11
N PHE A 120 -13.97 7.44 0.14
CA PHE A 120 -13.22 8.70 0.32
C PHE A 120 -14.10 9.95 0.44
N ALA A 121 -15.34 9.91 -0.09
CA ALA A 121 -16.29 11.02 0.01
C ALA A 121 -17.14 10.97 1.29
N THR A 122 -17.36 9.78 1.86
CA THR A 122 -18.24 9.59 3.02
C THR A 122 -17.47 9.59 4.34
N ASN A 123 -16.23 9.08 4.33
CA ASN A 123 -15.33 9.20 5.47
C ASN A 123 -14.51 10.47 5.31
N ASP A 124 -14.24 11.18 6.40
CA ASP A 124 -13.48 12.44 6.43
C ASP A 124 -11.98 12.16 6.14
N TYR A 125 -11.67 11.59 4.97
CA TYR A 125 -10.32 11.25 4.50
C TYR A 125 -9.49 12.50 4.21
N ARG A 126 -10.11 13.69 4.33
CA ARG A 126 -9.43 14.99 4.48
C ARG A 126 -8.50 14.99 5.70
N THR A 127 -8.73 14.11 6.68
CA THR A 127 -7.86 13.98 7.84
C THR A 127 -6.84 12.85 7.72
N ASP A 128 -7.04 11.68 7.10
CA ASP A 128 -6.00 10.62 7.16
C ASP A 128 -4.79 10.77 6.22
N ILE A 129 -4.95 11.43 5.07
CA ILE A 129 -3.81 11.80 4.20
C ILE A 129 -2.95 12.87 4.89
N TRP A 130 -3.57 13.72 5.71
CA TRP A 130 -2.92 14.83 6.41
C TRP A 130 -2.51 14.51 7.87
N TYR A 131 -3.19 13.61 8.57
CA TYR A 131 -2.86 13.14 9.93
C TYR A 131 -1.65 12.21 9.91
N THR A 132 -1.40 11.52 8.79
CA THR A 132 -0.11 10.87 8.55
C THR A 132 1.02 11.91 8.50
N SER A 133 0.75 13.16 8.11
CA SER A 133 1.71 14.27 8.16
C SER A 133 1.80 14.94 9.55
N ASP A 134 0.67 15.09 10.26
CA ASP A 134 0.65 15.78 11.58
C ASP A 134 1.13 14.90 12.75
N LYS A 135 0.85 13.59 12.76
CA LYS A 135 1.51 12.68 13.72
C LYS A 135 3.00 12.50 13.41
N PHE A 136 3.43 12.86 12.20
CA PHE A 136 4.82 12.80 11.76
C PHE A 136 5.70 13.89 12.37
N ILE A 137 5.19 15.11 12.52
CA ILE A 137 5.91 16.22 13.19
C ILE A 137 6.10 15.93 14.69
N ILE A 138 5.19 15.17 15.30
CA ILE A 138 5.23 14.84 16.72
C ILE A 138 6.16 13.65 17.00
N MET A 139 6.24 12.65 16.10
CA MET A 139 7.17 11.51 16.26
C MET A 139 8.61 11.80 15.81
N SER A 140 8.86 12.85 15.04
CA SER A 140 10.23 13.30 14.69
C SER A 140 10.87 14.23 15.74
N ASN A 141 10.17 14.51 16.85
CA ASN A 141 10.65 15.37 17.94
C ASN A 141 10.94 14.62 19.25
N HIS A 142 11.23 13.31 19.18
CA HIS A 142 11.71 12.55 20.33
C HIS A 142 12.80 11.54 19.95
#